data_AF-A0AAJ5HXD9-F1
#
_entry.id   AF-A0AAJ5HXD9-F1
#
_cell.length_a   1.000
_cell.length_b   1.000
_cell.length_c   1.000
_cell.angle_alpha   90.00
_cell.angle_beta   90.00
_cell.angle_gamma   90.00
#
_symmetry.space_group_name_H-M   'P 1'
#
loop_
_entity.id
_entity.type
_entity.pdbx_description
1 polymer ?
#
loop_
_entity_poly.entity_id
_entity_poly.type
_entity_poly.pdbx_seq_one_letter_code
_entity_poly.pdbx_strand_id
1 'polypeptide(L)'
;MRYNTGNPVGTDGSSSPFDLHDNSGNIDVWANDRSRLTWPDRLGVDRKTFFGMEQQVTDFLINMSYESVYLVYGAGVVVERQTQLVQRDGELYRVMNAADIPLTLTGTWATDAPKLQAVGDAALRQALASQIGAGMIGFDPDHAYLNGTVGYALLASLPAFVSARAYGAKGDGVTDDTVSIQAARDSGFPILFGPGTYILTLSQSINLEGGPSVCAIKGKCVFRGAGMGRTVFKIRDGESTDASPKYFNMIAINTLVDGLLLEDITFDLNGQNNKISPNRASGVYNYFNCAALRKS
;
A
#
# COMPACT_ATOMS: atom_id res chain seq x y z
N MET A 1 50.21 28.20 -32.08
CA MET A 1 50.12 29.67 -32.22
C MET A 1 51.27 30.17 -33.05
N ARG A 2 51.09 31.27 -33.80
CA ARG A 2 52.09 31.77 -34.75
C ARG A 2 53.02 32.80 -34.12
N TYR A 3 52.50 33.67 -33.26
CA TYR A 3 53.27 34.80 -32.72
C TYR A 3 53.60 34.64 -31.23
N ASN A 4 52.71 34.02 -30.44
CA ASN A 4 52.95 33.60 -29.05
C ASN A 4 53.64 34.69 -28.20
N THR A 5 53.10 35.91 -28.24
CA THR A 5 53.77 37.10 -27.68
C THR A 5 53.91 37.07 -26.16
N GLY A 6 53.07 36.28 -25.47
CA GLY A 6 53.03 36.20 -24.01
C GLY A 6 52.50 37.48 -23.33
N ASN A 7 51.94 38.44 -24.07
CA ASN A 7 51.39 39.66 -23.49
C ASN A 7 50.26 39.33 -22.50
N PRO A 8 50.21 39.94 -21.31
CA PRO A 8 49.14 39.69 -20.35
C PRO A 8 47.76 40.10 -20.91
N VAL A 9 46.68 39.59 -20.33
CA VAL A 9 45.32 40.10 -20.57
C VAL A 9 45.13 41.32 -19.67
N GLY A 10 45.21 42.52 -20.24
CA GLY A 10 44.95 43.78 -19.51
C GLY A 10 43.46 43.99 -19.24
N THR A 11 43.12 45.10 -18.58
CA THR A 11 41.74 45.47 -18.22
C THR A 11 40.79 45.47 -19.43
N ASP A 12 41.30 45.87 -20.60
CA ASP A 12 40.57 45.91 -21.88
C ASP A 12 41.07 44.87 -22.90
N GLY A 13 41.82 43.85 -22.44
CA GLY A 13 42.48 42.88 -23.32
C GLY A 13 43.88 43.31 -23.79
N SER A 14 44.33 42.77 -24.94
CA SER A 14 45.60 43.15 -25.57
C SER A 14 45.33 43.96 -26.84
N SER A 15 46.03 45.08 -27.00
CA SER A 15 46.00 45.93 -28.21
C SER A 15 47.02 45.51 -29.26
N SER A 16 47.79 44.43 -29.02
CA SER A 16 48.77 43.92 -29.98
C SER A 16 48.08 43.29 -31.19
N PRO A 17 48.43 43.67 -32.42
CA PRO A 17 47.89 43.05 -33.63
C PRO A 17 48.28 41.56 -33.75
N PHE A 18 49.39 41.14 -33.15
CA PHE A 18 49.82 39.75 -33.13
C PHE A 18 48.93 38.88 -32.23
N ASP A 19 48.47 39.44 -31.10
CA ASP A 19 47.55 38.74 -30.19
C ASP A 19 46.16 38.62 -30.80
N LEU A 20 45.73 39.63 -31.57
CA LEU A 20 44.49 39.57 -32.32
C LEU A 20 44.49 38.41 -33.34
N HIS A 21 45.62 38.22 -34.05
CA HIS A 21 45.77 37.10 -34.99
C HIS A 21 45.77 35.74 -34.29
N ASP A 22 46.50 35.58 -33.19
CA ASP A 22 46.50 34.31 -32.46
C ASP A 22 45.12 34.02 -31.83
N ASN A 23 44.43 35.05 -31.32
CA ASN A 23 43.06 34.92 -30.82
C ASN A 23 42.06 34.50 -31.90
N SER A 24 42.12 35.08 -33.10
CA SER A 24 41.17 34.73 -34.17
C SER A 24 41.32 33.27 -34.61
N GLY A 25 42.56 32.77 -34.73
CA GLY A 25 42.81 31.36 -35.00
C GLY A 25 42.38 30.43 -33.86
N ASN A 26 42.58 30.83 -32.61
CA ASN A 26 42.14 30.06 -31.45
C ASN A 26 40.61 30.00 -31.35
N ILE A 27 39.90 31.11 -31.63
CA ILE A 27 38.43 31.16 -31.64
C ILE A 27 37.86 30.27 -32.74
N ASP A 28 38.46 30.26 -33.93
CA ASP A 28 38.02 29.39 -35.02
C ASP A 28 38.06 27.91 -34.60
N VAL A 29 39.15 27.49 -33.94
CA VAL A 29 39.26 26.14 -33.38
C VAL A 29 38.25 25.90 -32.26
N TRP A 30 38.12 26.83 -31.29
CA TRP A 30 37.20 26.68 -30.16
C TRP A 30 35.74 26.55 -30.59
N ALA A 31 35.33 27.30 -31.61
CA ALA A 31 33.95 27.35 -32.09
C ALA A 31 33.61 26.24 -33.08
N ASN A 32 34.54 25.88 -33.96
CA ASN A 32 34.21 25.05 -35.12
C ASN A 32 34.77 23.62 -35.07
N ASP A 33 35.77 23.34 -34.21
CA ASP A 33 36.32 21.99 -34.12
C ASP A 33 35.36 21.03 -33.39
N ARG A 34 35.13 19.85 -33.98
CA ARG A 34 34.18 18.83 -33.47
C ARG A 34 34.85 17.56 -32.93
N SER A 35 36.13 17.63 -32.65
CA SER A 35 36.95 16.46 -32.30
C SER A 35 37.82 16.69 -31.06
N ARG A 36 38.35 17.90 -30.91
CA ARG A 36 39.24 18.27 -29.81
C ARG A 36 38.41 18.78 -28.64
N LEU A 37 38.57 18.16 -27.46
CA LEU A 37 37.88 18.57 -26.24
C LEU A 37 38.45 19.87 -25.66
N THR A 38 39.75 20.09 -25.86
CA THR A 38 40.46 21.27 -25.39
C THR A 38 41.37 21.84 -26.47
N TRP A 39 41.67 23.13 -26.34
CA TRP A 39 42.67 23.81 -27.15
C TRP A 39 43.26 25.00 -26.38
N PRO A 40 44.56 25.26 -26.49
CA PRO A 40 45.20 26.35 -25.76
C PRO A 40 44.67 27.71 -26.19
N ASP A 41 44.50 28.60 -25.20
CA ASP A 41 44.29 30.02 -25.43
C ASP A 41 45.58 30.72 -25.91
N ARG A 42 45.51 32.03 -26.15
CA ARG A 42 46.68 32.80 -26.61
C ARG A 42 47.85 32.86 -25.62
N LEU A 43 47.65 32.41 -24.39
CA LEU A 43 48.67 32.33 -23.33
C LEU A 43 49.18 30.89 -23.14
N GLY A 44 48.71 29.95 -23.96
CA GLY A 44 49.10 28.54 -23.87
C GLY A 44 48.33 27.76 -22.80
N VAL A 45 47.25 28.31 -22.24
CA VAL A 45 46.43 27.62 -21.24
C VAL A 45 45.29 26.88 -21.94
N ASP A 46 45.19 25.57 -21.72
CA ASP A 46 44.10 24.77 -22.27
C ASP A 46 42.72 25.23 -21.78
N ARG A 47 41.82 25.50 -22.74
CA ARG A 47 40.40 25.77 -22.50
C ARG A 47 39.55 24.74 -23.21
N LYS A 48 38.31 24.54 -22.74
CA LYS A 48 37.35 23.68 -23.43
C LYS A 48 36.88 24.34 -24.72
N THR A 49 36.85 23.58 -25.80
CA THR A 49 36.16 23.96 -27.04
C THR A 49 34.65 23.86 -26.83
N PHE A 50 33.84 24.37 -27.77
CA PHE A 50 32.39 24.15 -27.76
C PHE A 50 32.06 22.65 -27.75
N PHE A 51 32.73 21.86 -28.59
CA PHE A 51 32.59 20.40 -28.59
C PHE A 51 32.92 19.78 -27.22
N GLY A 52 33.99 20.24 -26.56
CA GLY A 52 34.33 19.79 -25.21
C GLY A 52 33.29 20.17 -24.14
N MET A 53 32.63 21.32 -24.29
CA MET A 53 31.51 21.71 -23.42
C MET A 53 30.25 20.91 -23.71
N GLU A 54 29.91 20.66 -24.99
CA GLU A 54 28.78 19.80 -25.39
C GLU A 54 28.96 18.36 -24.89
N GLN A 55 30.18 17.82 -24.99
CA GLN A 55 30.51 16.51 -24.42
C GLN A 55 30.35 16.53 -22.90
N GLN A 56 30.84 17.55 -22.20
CA GLN A 56 30.67 17.67 -20.76
C GLN A 56 29.19 17.76 -20.35
N VAL A 57 28.37 18.51 -21.08
CA VAL A 57 26.93 18.60 -20.83
C VAL A 57 26.25 17.26 -21.10
N THR A 58 26.64 16.58 -22.17
CA THR A 58 26.16 15.23 -22.50
C THR A 58 26.50 14.24 -21.38
N ASP A 59 27.75 14.21 -20.94
CA ASP A 59 28.22 13.36 -19.84
C ASP A 59 27.52 13.71 -18.52
N PHE A 60 27.29 15.00 -18.26
CA PHE A 60 26.53 15.47 -17.09
C PHE A 60 25.09 14.98 -17.13
N LEU A 61 24.40 15.10 -18.27
CA LEU A 61 23.02 14.62 -18.45
C LEU A 61 22.93 13.09 -18.33
N ILE A 62 23.91 12.35 -18.86
CA ILE A 62 24.02 10.90 -18.68
C ILE A 62 24.19 10.55 -17.20
N ASN A 63 25.06 11.27 -16.48
CA ASN A 63 25.31 11.05 -15.05
C ASN A 63 24.13 11.48 -14.16
N MET A 64 23.26 12.38 -14.62
CA MET A 64 22.00 12.72 -13.96
C MET A 64 20.90 11.64 -14.11
N SER A 65 21.25 10.43 -14.57
CA SER A 65 20.36 9.26 -14.66
C SER A 65 19.25 9.36 -15.70
N TYR A 66 19.39 10.20 -16.73
CA TYR A 66 18.56 10.12 -17.94
C TYR A 66 19.18 9.14 -18.95
N GLU A 67 19.20 7.85 -18.63
CA GLU A 67 19.58 6.80 -19.58
C GLU A 67 18.29 6.31 -20.30
N SER A 68 17.99 6.89 -21.47
CA SER A 68 16.77 6.55 -22.26
C SER A 68 16.82 5.13 -22.86
N VAL A 69 18.00 4.53 -22.91
CA VAL A 69 18.23 3.21 -23.49
C VAL A 69 18.26 2.17 -22.36
N TYR A 70 17.29 1.26 -22.37
CA TYR A 70 17.21 0.15 -21.43
C TYR A 70 17.56 -1.18 -22.12
N LEU A 71 18.12 -2.10 -21.35
CA LEU A 71 18.31 -3.50 -21.73
C LEU A 71 17.00 -4.25 -21.50
N VAL A 72 16.55 -5.06 -22.46
CA VAL A 72 15.39 -5.93 -22.25
C VAL A 72 15.83 -7.13 -21.42
N TYR A 73 15.15 -7.42 -20.31
CA TYR A 73 15.48 -8.54 -19.43
C TYR A 73 15.42 -9.88 -20.18
N GLY A 74 16.48 -10.69 -20.03
CA GLY A 74 16.59 -12.00 -20.68
C GLY A 74 17.88 -12.72 -20.28
N ALA A 75 17.95 -14.01 -20.58
CA ALA A 75 19.14 -14.81 -20.32
C ALA A 75 20.33 -14.32 -21.16
N GLY A 76 21.49 -14.16 -20.52
CA GLY A 76 22.73 -13.72 -21.17
C GLY A 76 22.85 -12.21 -21.39
N VAL A 77 21.87 -11.42 -20.94
CA VAL A 77 21.96 -9.96 -20.95
C VAL A 77 23.02 -9.51 -19.95
N VAL A 78 23.96 -8.68 -20.37
CA VAL A 78 25.06 -8.18 -19.52
C VAL A 78 24.81 -6.74 -19.15
N VAL A 79 24.78 -6.47 -17.85
CA VAL A 79 24.76 -5.11 -17.29
C VAL A 79 26.20 -4.73 -16.93
N GLU A 80 26.76 -3.77 -17.66
CA GLU A 80 28.17 -3.36 -17.60
C GLU A 80 28.41 -2.19 -16.65
N ARG A 81 27.38 -1.39 -16.35
CA ARG A 81 27.48 -0.22 -15.46
C ARG A 81 26.25 -0.09 -14.59
N GLN A 82 26.42 0.50 -13.41
CA GLN A 82 25.34 0.57 -12.42
C GLN A 82 24.19 1.51 -12.85
N THR A 83 24.46 2.43 -13.77
CA THR A 83 23.45 3.34 -14.33
C THR A 83 22.57 2.68 -15.40
N GLN A 84 22.98 1.54 -15.97
CA GLN A 84 22.20 0.86 -17.01
C GLN A 84 20.89 0.34 -16.44
N LEU A 85 19.82 0.65 -17.16
CA LEU A 85 18.48 0.22 -16.83
C LEU A 85 18.19 -1.13 -17.50
N VAL A 86 17.57 -2.03 -16.76
CA VAL A 86 17.00 -3.28 -17.28
C VAL A 86 15.48 -3.16 -17.20
N GLN A 87 14.80 -3.34 -18.32
CA GLN A 87 13.35 -3.35 -18.41
C GLN A 87 12.81 -4.78 -18.33
N ARG A 88 11.84 -5.00 -17.44
CA ARG A 88 11.08 -6.25 -17.33
C ARG A 88 9.61 -5.92 -17.08
N ASP A 89 8.71 -6.45 -17.91
CA ASP A 89 7.26 -6.28 -17.78
C ASP A 89 6.78 -4.81 -17.68
N GLY A 90 7.51 -3.87 -18.30
CA GLY A 90 7.23 -2.43 -18.22
C GLY A 90 8.04 -1.68 -17.16
N GLU A 91 8.68 -2.39 -16.25
CA GLU A 91 9.31 -1.83 -15.06
C GLU A 91 10.83 -1.74 -15.24
N LEU A 92 11.41 -0.66 -14.74
CA LEU A 92 12.84 -0.37 -14.86
C LEU A 92 13.58 -0.73 -13.58
N TYR A 93 14.69 -1.44 -13.72
CA TYR A 93 15.54 -1.91 -12.64
C TYR A 93 17.00 -1.48 -12.84
N ARG A 94 17.72 -1.27 -11.74
CA ARG A 94 19.18 -1.08 -11.71
C ARG A 94 19.85 -2.15 -10.86
N VAL A 95 21.14 -2.39 -11.07
CA VAL A 95 21.94 -3.26 -10.19
C VAL A 95 22.13 -2.59 -8.83
N MET A 96 21.85 -3.32 -7.74
CA MET A 96 21.94 -2.80 -6.37
C MET A 96 23.38 -2.50 -5.95
N ASN A 97 24.29 -3.46 -6.15
CA ASN A 97 25.67 -3.33 -5.70
C ASN A 97 26.61 -3.18 -6.89
N ALA A 98 27.47 -2.15 -6.86
CA ALA A 98 28.51 -1.97 -7.87
C ALA A 98 29.44 -3.20 -8.00
N ALA A 99 29.63 -3.96 -6.92
CA ALA A 99 30.47 -5.16 -6.90
C ALA A 99 29.90 -6.34 -7.71
N ASP A 100 28.61 -6.32 -8.03
CA ASP A 100 27.96 -7.36 -8.84
C ASP A 100 28.17 -7.14 -10.36
N ILE A 101 28.83 -6.05 -10.75
CA ILE A 101 29.04 -5.63 -12.14
C ILE A 101 30.43 -6.06 -12.62
N PRO A 102 30.58 -6.60 -13.85
CA PRO A 102 29.52 -6.84 -14.85
C PRO A 102 28.59 -7.99 -14.46
N LEU A 103 27.27 -7.72 -14.48
CA LEU A 103 26.25 -8.70 -14.10
C LEU A 103 25.68 -9.35 -15.35
N THR A 104 25.89 -10.64 -15.53
CA THR A 104 25.19 -11.44 -16.54
C THR A 104 23.88 -11.98 -15.95
N LEU A 105 22.75 -11.59 -16.54
CA LEU A 105 21.42 -12.03 -16.11
C LEU A 105 21.19 -13.48 -16.52
N THR A 106 20.66 -14.28 -15.60
CA THR A 106 20.38 -15.69 -15.84
C THR A 106 19.09 -15.89 -16.66
N GLY A 107 18.22 -14.89 -16.69
CA GLY A 107 16.88 -14.97 -17.29
C GLY A 107 15.85 -15.65 -16.38
N THR A 108 16.26 -16.07 -15.17
CA THR A 108 15.37 -16.59 -14.13
C THR A 108 15.14 -15.53 -13.07
N TRP A 109 13.94 -14.96 -13.02
CA TRP A 109 13.66 -13.79 -12.18
C TRP A 109 13.95 -14.01 -10.69
N ALA A 110 13.58 -15.17 -10.14
CA ALA A 110 13.83 -15.49 -8.74
C ALA A 110 15.32 -15.45 -8.36
N THR A 111 16.21 -15.69 -9.32
CA THR A 111 17.67 -15.65 -9.14
C THR A 111 18.24 -14.25 -9.34
N ASP A 112 17.71 -13.48 -10.29
CA ASP A 112 18.25 -12.16 -10.65
C ASP A 112 17.65 -11.03 -9.79
N ALA A 113 16.39 -11.14 -9.35
CA ALA A 113 15.67 -10.11 -8.60
C ALA A 113 16.39 -9.59 -7.35
N PRO A 114 17.05 -10.43 -6.51
CA PRO A 114 17.77 -9.95 -5.33
C PRO A 114 18.95 -9.01 -5.65
N LYS A 115 19.43 -8.97 -6.90
CA LYS A 115 20.53 -8.11 -7.35
C LYS A 115 20.03 -6.82 -8.01
N LEU A 116 18.71 -6.71 -8.22
CA LEU A 116 18.08 -5.65 -9.01
C LEU A 116 17.10 -4.85 -8.16
N GLN A 117 17.23 -3.52 -8.18
CA GLN A 117 16.31 -2.60 -7.51
C GLN A 117 15.45 -1.85 -8.53
N ALA A 118 14.14 -1.81 -8.30
CA ALA A 118 13.22 -1.02 -9.11
C ALA A 118 13.52 0.47 -8.98
N VAL A 119 13.58 1.17 -10.11
CA VAL A 119 13.86 2.61 -10.20
C VAL A 119 12.79 3.38 -10.98
N GLY A 120 11.86 2.69 -11.63
CA GLY A 120 10.69 3.31 -12.24
C GLY A 120 9.62 3.71 -11.22
N ASP A 121 8.84 4.75 -11.53
CA ASP A 121 7.68 5.14 -10.71
C ASP A 121 6.46 4.23 -10.91
N ALA A 122 6.47 3.37 -11.95
CA ALA A 122 5.38 2.48 -12.30
C ALA A 122 5.04 1.50 -11.15
N ALA A 123 6.05 0.92 -10.52
CA ALA A 123 5.87 0.06 -9.35
C ALA A 123 5.25 0.81 -8.16
N LEU A 124 5.66 2.07 -7.93
CA LEU A 124 5.07 2.91 -6.88
C LEU A 124 3.62 3.28 -7.21
N ARG A 125 3.32 3.64 -8.47
CA ARG A 125 1.94 3.91 -8.92
C ARG A 125 1.06 2.68 -8.77
N GLN A 126 1.57 1.50 -9.09
CA GLN A 126 0.84 0.24 -8.95
C GLN A 126 0.60 -0.12 -7.48
N ALA A 127 1.60 0.08 -6.61
CA ALA A 127 1.47 -0.14 -5.17
C ALA A 127 0.44 0.81 -4.53
N LEU A 128 0.51 2.11 -4.87
CA LEU A 128 -0.42 3.12 -4.39
C LEU A 128 -1.85 2.95 -4.95
N ALA A 129 -1.99 2.46 -6.19
CA ALA A 129 -3.29 2.18 -6.80
C ALA A 129 -3.91 0.85 -6.32
N SER A 130 -3.16 0.02 -5.61
CA SER A 130 -3.69 -1.24 -5.07
C SER A 130 -4.74 -0.99 -3.99
N GLN A 131 -5.60 -1.98 -3.72
CA GLN A 131 -6.65 -1.89 -2.70
C GLN A 131 -6.10 -1.62 -1.27
N ILE A 132 -4.82 -1.96 -1.03
CA ILE A 132 -4.12 -1.73 0.24
C ILE A 132 -3.20 -0.50 0.19
N GLY A 133 -3.09 0.19 -0.94
CA GLY A 133 -2.12 1.25 -1.19
C GLY A 133 -2.27 2.48 -0.29
N ALA A 134 -3.50 2.76 0.18
CA ALA A 134 -3.74 3.81 1.17
C ALA A 134 -2.98 3.55 2.49
N GLY A 135 -2.68 2.28 2.83
CA GLY A 135 -1.89 1.91 4.00
C GLY A 135 -0.40 2.29 3.89
N MET A 136 0.05 2.77 2.73
CA MET A 136 1.41 3.25 2.50
C MET A 136 1.55 4.77 2.69
N ILE A 137 0.43 5.48 2.91
CA ILE A 137 0.41 6.94 3.06
C ILE A 137 0.51 7.30 4.55
N GLY A 138 1.50 8.11 4.91
CA GLY A 138 1.60 8.68 6.25
C GLY A 138 0.39 9.53 6.60
N PHE A 139 -0.12 9.40 7.82
CA PHE A 139 -1.28 10.12 8.33
C PHE A 139 -0.96 10.73 9.70
N ASP A 140 -1.36 11.98 9.89
CA ASP A 140 -1.25 12.71 11.15
C ASP A 140 -2.66 13.15 11.59
N PRO A 141 -3.22 12.57 12.67
CA PRO A 141 -4.57 12.91 13.13
C PRO A 141 -4.72 14.36 13.59
N ASP A 142 -3.63 15.05 13.92
CA ASP A 142 -3.65 16.43 14.40
C ASP A 142 -3.52 17.45 13.25
N HIS A 143 -3.41 16.98 12.01
CA HIS A 143 -3.29 17.82 10.81
C HIS A 143 -4.65 18.16 10.20
N ALA A 144 -4.79 19.40 9.72
CA ALA A 144 -5.98 19.84 9.00
C ALA A 144 -5.94 19.41 7.53
N TYR A 145 -6.79 18.47 7.14
CA TYR A 145 -6.92 18.01 5.77
C TYR A 145 -8.09 18.70 5.05
N LEU A 146 -7.88 19.12 3.81
CA LEU A 146 -8.94 19.72 2.97
C LEU A 146 -9.97 18.67 2.52
N ASN A 147 -11.23 19.09 2.38
CA ASN A 147 -12.30 18.24 1.85
C ASN A 147 -11.92 17.68 0.46
N GLY A 148 -12.18 16.39 0.24
CA GLY A 148 -11.81 15.66 -0.98
C GLY A 148 -10.44 15.00 -0.95
N THR A 149 -9.65 15.20 0.11
CA THR A 149 -8.37 14.49 0.30
C THR A 149 -8.57 13.16 1.03
N VAL A 150 -7.66 12.21 0.80
CA VAL A 150 -7.64 10.93 1.55
C VAL A 150 -7.48 11.17 3.04
N GLY A 151 -6.64 12.13 3.45
CA GLY A 151 -6.47 12.50 4.86
C GLY A 151 -7.76 13.01 5.51
N TYR A 152 -8.58 13.77 4.77
CA TYR A 152 -9.90 14.21 5.26
C TYR A 152 -10.86 13.03 5.44
N ALA A 153 -10.89 12.09 4.49
CA ALA A 153 -11.72 10.89 4.60
C ALA A 153 -11.28 10.00 5.78
N LEU A 154 -9.97 9.88 6.02
CA LEU A 154 -9.41 9.14 7.14
C LEU A 154 -9.72 9.84 8.48
N LEU A 155 -9.51 11.14 8.58
CA LEU A 155 -9.81 11.93 9.78
C LEU A 155 -11.31 11.88 10.14
N ALA A 156 -12.18 12.03 9.13
CA ALA A 156 -13.62 11.89 9.30
C ALA A 156 -14.05 10.47 9.72
N SER A 157 -13.17 9.48 9.59
CA SER A 157 -13.43 8.07 9.93
C SER A 157 -12.87 7.64 11.29
N LEU A 158 -12.18 8.50 12.05
CA LEU A 158 -11.47 8.10 13.28
C LEU A 158 -12.17 8.52 14.60
N PRO A 159 -12.55 7.54 15.47
CA PRO A 159 -12.94 6.18 15.12
C PRO A 159 -14.47 6.14 14.98
N ALA A 160 -14.98 6.32 13.77
CA ALA A 160 -16.37 6.03 13.51
C ALA A 160 -16.59 4.51 13.63
N PHE A 161 -15.77 3.68 12.98
CA PHE A 161 -15.80 2.21 13.07
C PHE A 161 -14.45 1.55 12.65
N VAL A 162 -14.08 0.42 13.25
CA VAL A 162 -13.00 -0.50 12.80
C VAL A 162 -13.59 -1.74 12.12
N SER A 163 -12.92 -2.28 11.10
CA SER A 163 -13.43 -3.45 10.37
C SER A 163 -13.28 -4.75 11.17
N ALA A 164 -14.35 -5.55 11.28
CA ALA A 164 -14.27 -6.89 11.88
C ALA A 164 -13.24 -7.80 11.18
N ARG A 165 -12.99 -7.57 9.88
CA ARG A 165 -12.00 -8.35 9.11
C ARG A 165 -10.56 -8.08 9.54
N ALA A 166 -10.29 -6.92 10.14
CA ALA A 166 -8.97 -6.62 10.72
C ALA A 166 -8.63 -7.56 11.90
N TYR A 167 -9.64 -8.18 12.51
CA TYR A 167 -9.52 -9.15 13.60
C TYR A 167 -9.66 -10.60 13.13
N GLY A 168 -9.66 -10.83 11.82
CA GLY A 168 -9.70 -12.17 11.20
C GLY A 168 -11.08 -12.70 10.85
N ALA A 169 -12.16 -11.92 11.05
CA ALA A 169 -13.50 -12.35 10.65
C ALA A 169 -13.59 -12.41 9.12
N LYS A 170 -14.11 -13.51 8.56
CA LYS A 170 -14.19 -13.75 7.13
C LYS A 170 -15.56 -13.42 6.56
N GLY A 171 -16.64 -13.84 7.24
CA GLY A 171 -18.00 -13.69 6.72
C GLY A 171 -18.27 -14.50 5.45
N ASP A 172 -17.62 -15.65 5.30
CA ASP A 172 -17.68 -16.53 4.12
C ASP A 172 -18.82 -17.57 4.18
N GLY A 173 -19.62 -17.56 5.24
CA GLY A 173 -20.71 -18.52 5.48
C GLY A 173 -20.26 -19.89 5.94
N VAL A 174 -18.97 -20.10 6.19
CA VAL A 174 -18.38 -21.41 6.54
C VAL A 174 -17.51 -21.32 7.78
N THR A 175 -16.58 -20.37 7.80
CA THR A 175 -15.61 -20.17 8.88
C THR A 175 -16.30 -19.67 10.15
N ASP A 176 -15.90 -20.21 11.30
CA ASP A 176 -16.29 -19.68 12.60
C ASP A 176 -15.71 -18.28 12.82
N ASP A 177 -16.56 -17.27 12.87
CA ASP A 177 -16.15 -15.89 13.07
C ASP A 177 -16.23 -15.47 14.55
N THR A 178 -16.68 -16.35 15.46
CA THR A 178 -16.99 -16.01 16.86
C THR A 178 -15.80 -15.37 17.58
N VAL A 179 -14.62 -16.00 17.49
CA VAL A 179 -13.41 -15.52 18.20
C VAL A 179 -12.95 -14.18 17.64
N SER A 180 -12.94 -14.03 16.31
CA SER A 180 -12.54 -12.79 15.66
C SER A 180 -13.50 -11.63 15.95
N ILE A 181 -14.80 -11.89 16.02
CA ILE A 181 -15.81 -10.87 16.34
C ILE A 181 -15.73 -10.48 17.81
N GLN A 182 -15.49 -11.44 18.71
CA GLN A 182 -15.26 -11.15 20.12
C GLN A 182 -14.00 -10.31 20.31
N ALA A 183 -12.90 -10.63 19.62
CA ALA A 183 -11.66 -9.85 19.64
C ALA A 183 -11.87 -8.42 19.08
N ALA A 184 -12.63 -8.28 18.00
CA ALA A 184 -12.99 -6.97 17.45
C ALA A 184 -13.75 -6.13 18.48
N ARG A 185 -14.78 -6.71 19.11
CA ARG A 185 -15.52 -6.06 20.19
C ARG A 185 -14.61 -5.67 21.36
N ASP A 186 -13.69 -6.55 21.76
CA ASP A 186 -12.79 -6.32 22.89
C ASP A 186 -11.78 -5.20 22.64
N SER A 187 -11.63 -4.73 21.40
CA SER A 187 -10.84 -3.53 21.08
C SER A 187 -11.39 -2.23 21.66
N GLY A 188 -12.69 -2.19 22.00
CA GLY A 188 -13.37 -1.01 22.53
C GLY A 188 -13.83 0.00 21.48
N PHE A 189 -13.55 -0.22 20.19
CA PHE A 189 -14.02 0.64 19.10
C PHE A 189 -15.37 0.14 18.53
N PRO A 190 -16.17 1.01 17.90
CA PRO A 190 -17.30 0.57 17.09
C PRO A 190 -16.85 -0.32 15.92
N ILE A 191 -17.62 -1.34 15.55
CA ILE A 191 -17.20 -2.36 14.56
C ILE A 191 -18.06 -2.28 13.29
N LEU A 192 -17.40 -2.22 12.14
CA LEU A 192 -18.00 -2.31 10.81
C LEU A 192 -17.87 -3.74 10.27
N PHE A 193 -18.97 -4.26 9.74
CA PHE A 193 -19.04 -5.54 9.06
C PHE A 193 -19.26 -5.33 7.57
N GLY A 194 -18.44 -6.01 6.76
CA GLY A 194 -18.67 -6.08 5.32
C GLY A 194 -19.85 -6.97 4.97
N PRO A 195 -20.24 -7.05 3.68
CA PRO A 195 -21.20 -8.04 3.24
C PRO A 195 -20.62 -9.45 3.42
N GLY A 196 -21.46 -10.40 3.83
CA GLY A 196 -21.08 -11.77 4.14
C GLY A 196 -22.01 -12.42 5.17
N THR A 197 -21.87 -13.73 5.30
CA THR A 197 -22.52 -14.50 6.37
C THR A 197 -21.47 -14.90 7.39
N TYR A 198 -21.60 -14.40 8.61
CA TYR A 198 -20.69 -14.64 9.72
C TYR A 198 -21.25 -15.76 10.59
N ILE A 199 -20.53 -16.89 10.66
CA ILE A 199 -20.97 -18.06 11.43
C ILE A 199 -20.53 -17.90 12.88
N LEU A 200 -21.48 -18.09 13.81
CA LEU A 200 -21.29 -17.88 15.24
C LEU A 200 -21.60 -19.14 16.05
N THR A 201 -20.72 -19.52 16.97
CA THR A 201 -20.89 -20.63 17.93
C THR A 201 -21.20 -20.10 19.32
N LEU A 202 -22.07 -20.80 20.06
CA LEU A 202 -22.50 -20.41 21.40
C LEU A 202 -21.44 -20.76 22.45
N SER A 203 -20.32 -20.04 22.43
CA SER A 203 -19.14 -20.33 23.25
C SER A 203 -19.10 -19.63 24.62
N GLN A 204 -20.01 -18.67 24.88
CA GLN A 204 -19.95 -17.80 26.06
C GLN A 204 -21.07 -18.12 27.05
N SER A 205 -20.74 -18.32 28.32
CA SER A 205 -21.72 -18.44 29.41
C SER A 205 -22.08 -17.07 30.01
N ILE A 206 -23.37 -16.86 30.27
CA ILE A 206 -23.89 -15.64 30.90
C ILE A 206 -25.05 -15.95 31.85
N ASN A 207 -25.09 -15.27 32.98
CA ASN A 207 -26.24 -15.30 33.89
C ASN A 207 -27.12 -14.08 33.60
N LEU A 208 -28.36 -14.35 33.19
CA LEU A 208 -29.40 -13.35 32.98
C LEU A 208 -30.39 -13.42 34.15
N GLU A 209 -31.32 -12.45 34.24
CA GLU A 209 -32.37 -12.48 35.27
C GLU A 209 -33.20 -13.77 35.25
N GLY A 210 -33.39 -14.36 34.06
CA GLY A 210 -34.10 -15.64 33.87
C GLY A 210 -33.27 -16.90 34.16
N GLY A 211 -32.02 -16.75 34.63
CA GLY A 211 -31.10 -17.85 34.91
C GLY A 211 -29.93 -17.98 33.92
N PRO A 212 -29.15 -19.07 34.03
CA PRO A 212 -28.00 -19.32 33.15
C PRO A 212 -28.42 -19.48 31.68
N SER A 213 -27.65 -18.85 30.78
CA SER A 213 -27.81 -18.93 29.33
C SER A 213 -26.43 -19.03 28.67
N VAL A 214 -26.41 -19.44 27.40
CA VAL A 214 -25.23 -19.30 26.54
C VAL A 214 -25.45 -18.22 25.47
N CYS A 215 -24.36 -17.65 24.96
CA CYS A 215 -24.39 -16.72 23.83
C CYS A 215 -23.17 -16.85 22.93
N ALA A 216 -23.25 -16.27 21.72
CA ALA A 216 -22.09 -16.23 20.83
C ALA A 216 -21.17 -15.05 21.19
N ILE A 217 -21.73 -13.85 21.29
CA ILE A 217 -20.98 -12.63 21.61
C ILE A 217 -21.44 -12.08 22.96
N LYS A 218 -20.49 -11.85 23.87
CA LYS A 218 -20.78 -11.35 25.21
C LYS A 218 -20.43 -9.87 25.33
N GLY A 219 -21.42 -9.07 25.71
CA GLY A 219 -21.33 -7.68 26.15
C GLY A 219 -21.64 -6.61 25.11
N LYS A 220 -21.23 -5.35 25.36
CA LYS A 220 -21.65 -4.19 24.56
C LYS A 220 -21.19 -4.34 23.12
N CYS A 221 -22.12 -4.12 22.19
CA CYS A 221 -21.87 -4.19 20.75
C CYS A 221 -22.26 -2.85 20.11
N VAL A 222 -21.35 -2.25 19.35
CA VAL A 222 -21.60 -1.07 18.53
C VAL A 222 -21.29 -1.48 17.10
N PHE A 223 -22.23 -2.18 16.47
CA PHE A 223 -22.02 -2.88 15.20
C PHE A 223 -22.85 -2.26 14.09
N ARG A 224 -22.20 -2.03 12.95
CA ARG A 224 -22.82 -1.60 11.70
C ARG A 224 -22.52 -2.61 10.60
N GLY A 225 -23.54 -3.10 9.91
CA GLY A 225 -23.39 -3.94 8.73
C GLY A 225 -23.41 -3.17 7.42
N ALA A 226 -23.30 -3.91 6.31
CA ALA A 226 -23.33 -3.38 4.94
C ALA A 226 -24.74 -3.28 4.34
N GLY A 227 -25.77 -3.63 5.13
CA GLY A 227 -27.19 -3.56 4.80
C GLY A 227 -27.96 -4.82 5.21
N MET A 228 -29.26 -4.70 5.44
CA MET A 228 -30.17 -5.84 5.64
C MET A 228 -30.00 -6.90 4.54
N GLY A 229 -29.83 -8.17 4.94
CA GLY A 229 -29.59 -9.31 4.05
C GLY A 229 -28.20 -9.36 3.43
N ARG A 230 -27.39 -8.30 3.55
CA ARG A 230 -26.00 -8.26 3.06
C ARG A 230 -25.00 -8.66 4.12
N THR A 231 -25.22 -8.23 5.36
CA THR A 231 -24.47 -8.71 6.53
C THR A 231 -25.39 -9.61 7.35
N VAL A 232 -25.06 -10.90 7.43
CA VAL A 232 -25.85 -11.89 8.18
C VAL A 232 -25.01 -12.44 9.30
N PHE A 233 -25.49 -12.35 10.54
CA PHE A 233 -24.96 -13.14 11.64
C PHE A 233 -25.81 -14.39 11.78
N LYS A 234 -25.18 -15.55 11.65
CA LYS A 234 -25.87 -16.84 11.65
C LYS A 234 -25.30 -17.72 12.75
N ILE A 235 -26.16 -18.24 13.64
CA ILE A 235 -25.71 -19.27 14.58
C ILE A 235 -25.39 -20.56 13.80
N ARG A 236 -24.25 -21.18 14.11
CA ARG A 236 -23.82 -22.46 13.54
C ARG A 236 -24.92 -23.54 13.70
N ASP A 237 -24.98 -24.47 12.77
CA ASP A 237 -25.87 -25.64 12.85
C ASP A 237 -25.58 -26.49 14.11
N GLY A 238 -26.63 -27.03 14.73
CA GLY A 238 -26.49 -28.01 15.80
C GLY A 238 -26.03 -27.46 17.15
N GLU A 239 -26.00 -26.13 17.31
CA GLU A 239 -25.73 -25.49 18.59
C GLU A 239 -26.81 -25.81 19.64
N SER A 240 -28.05 -26.09 19.20
CA SER A 240 -29.16 -26.61 20.02
C SER A 240 -29.91 -27.72 19.29
N THR A 241 -30.31 -28.77 19.99
CA THR A 241 -31.05 -29.92 19.40
C THR A 241 -32.24 -30.33 20.27
N ASP A 242 -33.16 -31.14 19.74
CA ASP A 242 -34.28 -31.67 20.54
C ASP A 242 -33.78 -32.55 21.71
N ALA A 243 -32.63 -33.24 21.55
CA ALA A 243 -32.01 -34.07 22.58
C ALA A 243 -31.23 -33.26 23.64
N SER A 244 -30.71 -32.09 23.25
CA SER A 244 -29.97 -31.19 24.12
C SER A 244 -30.37 -29.74 23.79
N PRO A 245 -31.57 -29.31 24.20
CA PRO A 245 -32.04 -27.97 23.92
C PRO A 245 -31.27 -26.97 24.78
N LYS A 246 -30.80 -25.89 24.17
CA LYS A 246 -30.14 -24.79 24.86
C LYS A 246 -31.05 -23.56 24.87
N TYR A 247 -31.11 -22.90 26.03
CA TYR A 247 -31.55 -21.52 26.10
C TYR A 247 -30.37 -20.63 25.71
N PHE A 248 -30.49 -19.92 24.60
CA PHE A 248 -29.39 -19.15 24.05
C PHE A 248 -29.80 -17.80 23.50
N ASN A 249 -28.81 -16.93 23.40
CA ASN A 249 -28.91 -15.61 22.78
C ASN A 249 -27.77 -15.49 21.76
N MET A 250 -27.93 -14.74 20.68
CA MET A 250 -26.78 -14.49 19.80
C MET A 250 -25.81 -13.52 20.46
N ILE A 251 -26.33 -12.41 20.97
CA ILE A 251 -25.59 -11.38 21.68
C ILE A 251 -26.23 -11.21 23.05
N ALA A 252 -25.44 -11.21 24.12
CA ALA A 252 -25.98 -11.02 25.46
C ALA A 252 -25.09 -10.14 26.34
N ILE A 253 -25.74 -9.33 27.18
CA ILE A 253 -25.11 -8.52 28.22
C ILE A 253 -25.99 -8.54 29.47
N ASN A 254 -25.36 -8.50 30.64
CA ASN A 254 -26.03 -8.48 31.94
C ASN A 254 -25.57 -7.30 32.81
N THR A 255 -25.03 -6.26 32.16
CA THR A 255 -24.64 -5.00 32.77
C THR A 255 -25.33 -3.87 32.04
N LEU A 256 -25.54 -2.74 32.72
CA LEU A 256 -26.09 -1.55 32.10
C LEU A 256 -25.15 -1.06 30.99
N VAL A 257 -25.72 -0.69 29.83
CA VAL A 257 -24.97 -0.17 28.68
C VAL A 257 -25.56 1.14 28.20
N ASP A 258 -24.67 2.05 27.81
CA ASP A 258 -25.00 3.24 27.04
C ASP A 258 -24.41 3.12 25.62
N GLY A 259 -25.03 3.78 24.65
CA GLY A 259 -24.58 3.82 23.25
C GLY A 259 -24.54 2.44 22.57
N LEU A 260 -25.60 1.64 22.73
CA LEU A 260 -25.81 0.42 21.94
C LEU A 260 -26.18 0.82 20.50
N LEU A 261 -25.49 0.24 19.52
CA LEU A 261 -25.82 0.41 18.10
C LEU A 261 -25.74 -0.96 17.43
N LEU A 262 -26.83 -1.34 16.79
CA LEU A 262 -26.92 -2.54 15.95
C LEU A 262 -27.74 -2.12 14.74
N GLU A 263 -27.07 -1.88 13.62
CA GLU A 263 -27.73 -1.45 12.39
C GLU A 263 -27.22 -2.24 11.19
N ASP A 264 -28.06 -2.38 10.16
CA ASP A 264 -27.68 -2.99 8.89
C ASP A 264 -27.17 -4.44 8.98
N ILE A 265 -27.57 -5.18 10.02
CA ILE A 265 -27.25 -6.60 10.26
C ILE A 265 -28.52 -7.46 10.34
N THR A 266 -28.57 -8.54 9.56
CA THR A 266 -29.58 -9.59 9.70
C THR A 266 -29.14 -10.60 10.75
N PHE A 267 -29.98 -10.83 11.75
CA PHE A 267 -29.76 -11.85 12.78
C PHE A 267 -30.53 -13.13 12.43
N ASP A 268 -29.79 -14.18 12.09
CA ASP A 268 -30.31 -15.52 11.81
C ASP A 268 -29.94 -16.48 12.96
N LEU A 269 -30.91 -16.78 13.82
CA LEU A 269 -30.73 -17.79 14.88
C LEU A 269 -30.64 -19.22 14.32
N ASN A 270 -30.90 -19.38 13.03
CA ASN A 270 -30.79 -20.64 12.31
C ASN A 270 -31.71 -21.72 12.91
N GLY A 271 -32.95 -21.32 13.25
CA GLY A 271 -33.86 -22.10 14.09
C GLY A 271 -34.28 -23.47 13.54
N GLN A 272 -34.21 -23.69 12.22
CA GLN A 272 -34.45 -25.02 11.64
C GLN A 272 -33.36 -26.02 12.05
N ASN A 273 -32.12 -25.54 12.17
CA ASN A 273 -30.94 -26.33 12.54
C ASN A 273 -30.57 -26.19 14.02
N ASN A 274 -31.24 -25.29 14.76
CA ASN A 274 -31.05 -25.03 16.18
C ASN A 274 -32.38 -25.07 16.94
N LYS A 275 -32.89 -26.28 17.15
CA LYS A 275 -34.21 -26.53 17.76
C LYS A 275 -34.16 -26.37 19.28
N ILE A 276 -35.21 -25.79 19.87
CA ILE A 276 -35.25 -25.38 21.29
C ILE A 276 -36.41 -26.00 22.10
N SER A 277 -37.09 -27.05 21.61
CA SER A 277 -38.24 -27.64 22.32
C SER A 277 -38.05 -29.14 22.62
N PRO A 278 -37.75 -29.53 23.87
CA PRO A 278 -37.52 -30.94 24.22
C PRO A 278 -38.78 -31.84 24.20
N ASN A 279 -39.99 -31.29 24.25
CA ASN A 279 -41.21 -32.05 24.58
C ASN A 279 -42.42 -31.76 23.68
N ARG A 280 -42.23 -31.47 22.39
CA ARG A 280 -43.33 -31.34 21.42
C ARG A 280 -43.24 -32.42 20.33
N ALA A 281 -44.39 -32.86 19.85
CA ALA A 281 -44.46 -33.77 18.71
C ALA A 281 -43.71 -33.16 17.50
N SER A 282 -42.97 -34.01 16.79
CA SER A 282 -42.21 -33.62 15.60
C SER A 282 -43.08 -32.83 14.63
N GLY A 283 -42.61 -31.67 14.18
CA GLY A 283 -43.31 -30.82 13.19
C GLY A 283 -44.16 -29.66 13.75
N VAL A 284 -44.25 -29.48 15.08
CA VAL A 284 -44.98 -28.34 15.70
C VAL A 284 -44.00 -27.35 16.33
N TYR A 285 -43.32 -26.57 15.49
CA TYR A 285 -42.50 -25.44 15.94
C TYR A 285 -43.30 -24.15 15.84
N ASN A 286 -43.41 -23.40 16.94
CA ASN A 286 -43.80 -22.00 16.85
C ASN A 286 -42.59 -21.23 16.30
N TYR A 287 -42.79 -20.40 15.28
CA TYR A 287 -41.81 -19.46 14.74
C TYR A 287 -41.51 -18.31 15.73
N PHE A 288 -41.29 -18.61 17.01
CA PHE A 288 -40.77 -17.61 17.94
C PHE A 288 -39.30 -17.40 17.60
N ASN A 289 -39.07 -16.47 16.68
CA ASN A 289 -37.81 -15.75 16.57
C ASN A 289 -37.67 -14.95 17.86
N CYS A 290 -37.01 -15.51 18.88
CA CYS A 290 -36.74 -14.80 20.12
C CYS A 290 -35.74 -13.67 19.85
N ALA A 291 -36.22 -12.50 19.45
CA ALA A 291 -35.47 -11.26 19.49
C ALA A 291 -35.87 -10.52 20.78
N ALA A 292 -35.08 -10.68 21.85
CA ALA A 292 -35.31 -9.94 23.09
C ALA A 292 -34.36 -8.73 23.14
N LEU A 293 -34.93 -7.53 22.97
CA LEU A 293 -34.34 -6.28 23.44
C LEU A 293 -35.20 -5.80 24.61
N ARG A 294 -34.75 -6.02 25.85
CA ARG A 294 -35.42 -5.51 27.05
C ARG A 294 -34.61 -4.34 27.59
N LYS A 295 -35.15 -3.13 27.44
CA LYS A 295 -34.71 -1.96 28.19
C LYS A 295 -35.43 -1.98 29.54
N SER A 296 -34.69 -1.96 30.64
CA SER A 296 -35.21 -1.60 31.97
C SER A 296 -35.47 -0.10 32.02
#